data_AF-A0AAW0ULN6-F1
#
_entry.id   AF-A0AAW0ULN6-F1
#
_cell.length_a   1.000
_cell.length_b   1.000
_cell.length_c   1.000
_cell.angle_alpha   90.00
_cell.angle_beta   90.00
_cell.angle_gamma   90.00
#
_symmetry.space_group_name_H-M   'P 1'
#
loop_
_entity.id
_entity.type
_entity.pdbx_description
1 polymer ?
#
loop_
_entity_poly.entity_id
_entity_poly.type
_entity_poly.pdbx_seq_one_letter_code
_entity_poly.pdbx_strand_id
1 'polypeptide(L)'
;MFEKAFIPYLASADCTRTKQDPIDQCMMHYFAAIKAEFADLEIETIHDFQTTPSKRPRVLVQTAGHVSGAVRYYQRKDLLSDPWCPERKIFGVCVHPEFGGWFALRGVAIFTTVNCPELQRKCPREILTTENEVAELLRRYNDQWEDWSFRDIIVPKKRYSKEQREYFATKPADRLPLIEKLVASN
;
A
#
# COMPACT_ATOMS: atom_id res chain seq x y z
N MET A 1 7.96 5.96 -5.90
CA MET A 1 6.96 5.41 -6.83
C MET A 1 6.27 6.53 -7.58
N PHE A 2 5.62 7.48 -6.89
CA PHE A 2 4.82 8.52 -7.54
C PHE A 2 5.61 9.31 -8.61
N GLU A 3 6.72 9.96 -8.25
CA GLU A 3 7.46 10.81 -9.18
C GLU A 3 8.27 10.02 -10.22
N LYS A 4 8.78 8.85 -9.84
CA LYS A 4 9.72 8.07 -10.66
C LYS A 4 9.08 7.00 -11.54
N ALA A 5 7.82 6.66 -11.29
CA ALA A 5 7.14 5.57 -11.99
C ALA A 5 5.75 6.00 -12.46
N PHE A 6 4.95 6.60 -11.58
CA PHE A 6 3.59 7.00 -11.93
C PHE A 6 3.54 8.21 -12.86
N ILE A 7 4.27 9.29 -12.57
CA ILE A 7 4.33 10.46 -13.46
C ILE A 7 4.84 10.07 -14.88
N PRO A 8 5.97 9.33 -15.03
CA PRO A 8 6.39 8.84 -16.34
C PRO A 8 5.37 7.93 -17.04
N TYR A 9 4.64 7.11 -16.27
CA TYR A 9 3.55 6.29 -16.81
C TYR A 9 2.42 7.16 -17.38
N LEU A 10 2.01 8.21 -16.67
CA LEU A 10 0.98 9.13 -17.14
C LEU A 10 1.38 9.82 -18.46
N ALA A 11 2.67 10.14 -18.63
CA ALA A 11 3.17 10.80 -19.84
C ALA A 11 3.29 9.85 -21.04
N SER A 12 3.50 8.55 -20.80
CA SER A 12 3.71 7.54 -21.85
C SER A 12 2.45 6.77 -22.24
N ALA A 13 1.39 6.83 -21.43
CA ALA A 13 0.15 6.09 -21.64
C ALA A 13 -1.05 7.03 -21.74
N ASP A 14 -2.00 6.70 -22.61
CA ASP A 14 -3.31 7.36 -22.65
C ASP A 14 -4.21 6.83 -21.52
N CYS A 15 -3.84 7.20 -20.28
CA CYS A 15 -4.39 6.70 -19.03
C CYS A 15 -5.80 7.24 -18.70
N THR A 16 -6.31 8.21 -19.47
CA THR A 16 -7.61 8.86 -19.26
C THR A 16 -8.74 8.22 -20.06
N ARG A 17 -8.44 7.31 -21.00
CA ARG A 17 -9.46 6.62 -21.82
C ARG A 17 -10.28 5.58 -21.06
N THR A 18 -9.76 5.05 -19.96
CA THR A 18 -10.45 4.00 -19.18
C THR A 18 -11.04 4.57 -17.90
N LYS A 19 -12.12 3.95 -17.41
CA LYS A 19 -12.73 4.30 -16.12
C LYS A 19 -11.92 3.78 -14.91
N GLN A 20 -10.82 3.07 -15.14
CA GLN A 20 -10.00 2.52 -14.08
C GLN A 20 -9.05 3.58 -13.51
N ASP A 21 -8.79 3.52 -12.20
CA ASP A 21 -7.88 4.47 -11.56
C ASP A 21 -6.47 4.43 -12.20
N PRO A 22 -5.88 5.59 -12.55
CA PRO A 22 -4.56 5.63 -13.19
C PRO A 22 -3.42 5.02 -12.37
N ILE A 23 -3.49 5.06 -11.03
CA ILE A 23 -2.49 4.40 -10.18
C ILE A 23 -2.61 2.88 -10.36
N ASP A 24 -3.82 2.34 -10.40
CA ASP A 24 -4.04 0.90 -10.58
C ASP A 24 -3.52 0.45 -11.96
N GLN A 25 -3.79 1.22 -13.02
CA GLN A 25 -3.26 0.96 -14.35
C GLN A 25 -1.72 0.98 -14.38
N CYS A 26 -1.12 1.98 -13.72
CA CYS A 26 0.34 2.07 -13.55
C CYS A 26 0.90 0.83 -12.85
N MET A 27 0.25 0.37 -11.76
CA MET A 27 0.70 -0.84 -11.05
C MET A 27 0.56 -2.08 -11.93
N MET A 28 -0.53 -2.21 -12.71
CA MET A 28 -0.68 -3.31 -13.66
C MET A 28 0.44 -3.31 -14.71
N HIS A 29 0.82 -2.14 -15.23
CA HIS A 29 1.92 -2.01 -16.18
C HIS A 29 3.25 -2.51 -15.60
N TYR A 30 3.62 -2.06 -14.40
CA TYR A 30 4.88 -2.48 -13.77
C TYR A 30 4.86 -3.95 -13.30
N PHE A 31 3.71 -4.49 -12.88
CA PHE A 31 3.60 -5.92 -12.57
C PHE A 31 3.65 -6.79 -13.84
N ALA A 32 3.16 -6.31 -14.98
CA ALA A 32 3.35 -6.98 -16.26
C ALA A 32 4.82 -7.00 -16.69
N ALA A 33 5.58 -5.93 -16.40
CA ALA A 33 7.02 -5.91 -16.64
C ALA A 33 7.77 -6.99 -15.82
N ILE A 34 7.35 -7.29 -14.59
CA ILE A 34 7.91 -8.42 -13.81
C ILE A 34 7.72 -9.74 -14.56
N LYS A 35 6.53 -9.98 -15.13
CA LYS A 35 6.26 -11.20 -15.91
C LYS A 35 7.10 -11.27 -17.18
N ALA A 36 7.32 -10.12 -17.84
CA ALA A 36 8.12 -10.06 -19.05
C ALA A 36 9.61 -10.33 -18.76
N GLU A 37 10.14 -9.82 -17.66
CA GLU A 37 11.53 -10.06 -17.24
C GLU A 37 11.81 -11.53 -16.90
N PHE A 38 10.84 -12.20 -16.29
CA PHE A 38 10.93 -13.61 -15.90
C PHE A 38 10.02 -14.49 -16.76
N ALA A 39 10.09 -14.32 -18.08
CA ALA A 39 9.18 -14.97 -19.03
C ALA A 39 9.23 -16.51 -18.99
N ASP A 40 10.35 -17.09 -18.54
CA ASP A 40 10.53 -18.54 -18.40
C ASP A 40 9.86 -19.12 -17.14
N LEU A 41 9.38 -18.27 -16.23
CA LEU A 41 8.74 -18.68 -14.98
C LEU A 41 7.23 -18.42 -15.02
N GLU A 42 6.47 -19.29 -14.38
CA GLU A 42 5.04 -19.09 -14.21
C GLU A 42 4.78 -18.15 -13.04
N ILE A 43 4.29 -16.94 -13.35
CA ILE A 43 4.08 -15.88 -12.37
C ILE A 43 2.60 -15.45 -12.35
N GLU A 44 1.95 -15.65 -11.21
CA GLU A 44 0.67 -15.02 -10.90
C GLU A 44 0.92 -13.68 -10.19
N THR A 45 0.24 -12.62 -10.65
CA THR A 45 0.24 -11.32 -9.99
C THR A 45 -1.13 -11.00 -9.46
N ILE A 46 -1.20 -10.62 -8.19
CA ILE A 46 -2.45 -10.22 -7.52
C ILE A 46 -2.26 -8.84 -6.92
N HIS A 47 -3.08 -7.88 -7.34
CA HIS A 47 -2.97 -6.48 -6.91
C HIS A 47 -3.84 -6.20 -5.68
N ASP A 48 -3.52 -5.16 -4.92
CA ASP A 48 -4.24 -4.77 -3.70
C ASP A 48 -5.71 -4.40 -3.95
N PHE A 49 -6.02 -3.88 -5.13
CA PHE A 49 -7.38 -3.50 -5.55
C PHE A 49 -8.23 -4.65 -6.11
N GLN A 50 -7.64 -5.83 -6.35
CA GLN A 50 -8.39 -6.95 -6.95
C GLN A 50 -9.29 -7.66 -5.94
N THR A 51 -10.55 -7.88 -6.33
CA THR A 51 -11.56 -8.57 -5.52
C THR A 51 -12.19 -9.74 -6.27
N THR A 52 -12.73 -10.70 -5.53
CA THR A 52 -13.57 -11.78 -6.07
C THR A 52 -14.96 -11.25 -6.45
N PRO A 53 -15.80 -12.01 -7.18
CA PRO A 53 -17.19 -11.62 -7.44
C PRO A 53 -18.01 -11.33 -6.17
N SER A 54 -17.65 -11.97 -5.04
CA SER A 54 -18.25 -11.73 -3.72
C SER A 54 -17.63 -10.52 -2.99
N LYS A 55 -16.89 -9.65 -3.68
CA LYS A 55 -16.20 -8.45 -3.16
C LYS A 55 -15.17 -8.72 -2.04
N ARG A 56 -14.65 -9.96 -1.96
CA ARG A 56 -13.55 -10.27 -1.03
C ARG A 56 -12.22 -9.91 -1.68
N PRO A 57 -11.25 -9.29 -0.97
CA PRO A 57 -9.92 -9.07 -1.52
C PRO A 57 -9.30 -10.40 -1.95
N ARG A 58 -8.67 -10.45 -3.14
CA ARG A 58 -7.97 -11.66 -3.61
C ARG A 58 -6.71 -11.94 -2.79
N VAL A 59 -6.13 -10.91 -2.17
CA VAL A 59 -4.96 -11.02 -1.31
C VAL A 59 -5.06 -10.04 -0.13
N LEU A 60 -4.61 -10.48 1.05
CA LEU A 60 -4.47 -9.62 2.22
C LEU A 60 -3.06 -9.03 2.25
N VAL A 61 -2.85 -7.94 1.51
CA VAL A 61 -1.50 -7.37 1.32
C VAL A 61 -0.80 -6.99 2.61
N GLN A 62 -1.53 -6.51 3.62
CA GLN A 62 -0.96 -6.18 4.94
C GLN A 62 -0.35 -7.41 5.63
N THR A 63 -1.03 -8.56 5.55
CA THR A 63 -0.51 -9.83 6.06
C THR A 63 0.69 -10.29 5.24
N ALA A 64 0.62 -10.21 3.91
CA ALA A 64 1.73 -10.55 3.03
C ALA A 64 2.99 -9.70 3.33
N GLY A 65 2.82 -8.39 3.52
CA GLY A 65 3.90 -7.46 3.90
C GLY A 65 4.48 -7.73 5.27
N HIS A 66 3.67 -8.25 6.21
CA HIS A 66 4.14 -8.65 7.54
C HIS A 66 5.00 -9.90 7.49
N VAL A 67 4.51 -10.96 6.85
CA VAL A 67 5.21 -12.25 6.81
C VAL A 67 6.45 -12.25 5.91
N SER A 68 6.55 -11.28 5.00
CA SER A 68 7.78 -11.03 4.23
C SER A 68 8.85 -10.27 5.03
N GLY A 69 8.49 -9.74 6.21
CA GLY A 69 9.36 -8.92 7.05
C GLY A 69 9.51 -7.47 6.60
N ALA A 70 8.78 -7.04 5.56
CA ALA A 70 8.89 -5.69 5.01
C ALA A 70 8.31 -4.62 5.95
N VAL A 71 7.19 -4.93 6.61
CA VAL A 71 6.44 -3.98 7.45
C VAL A 71 5.85 -4.67 8.67
N ARG A 72 5.69 -3.96 9.78
CA ARG A 72 4.97 -4.49 10.96
C ARG A 72 3.49 -4.17 10.82
N TYR A 73 2.63 -5.19 10.94
CA TYR A 73 1.18 -5.06 10.86
C TYR A 73 0.58 -5.05 12.26
N TYR A 74 0.11 -3.89 12.70
CA TYR A 74 -0.55 -3.68 13.98
C TYR A 74 -2.05 -3.84 13.84
N GLN A 75 -2.65 -4.60 14.74
CA GLN A 75 -4.05 -5.00 14.76
C GLN A 75 -4.63 -4.79 16.15
N ARG A 76 -5.96 -4.72 16.22
CA ARG A 76 -6.70 -4.65 17.50
C ARG A 76 -6.29 -5.75 18.48
N LYS A 77 -6.02 -6.96 17.99
CA LYS A 77 -5.58 -8.11 18.78
C LYS A 77 -4.18 -7.97 19.40
N ASP A 78 -3.41 -6.97 18.99
CA ASP A 78 -2.08 -6.70 19.54
C ASP A 78 -2.18 -5.83 20.83
N LEU A 79 -3.40 -5.45 21.23
CA LEU A 79 -3.69 -4.80 22.51
C LEU A 79 -4.23 -5.81 23.51
N LEU A 80 -3.66 -5.85 24.70
CA LEU A 80 -4.16 -6.55 25.88
C LEU A 80 -5.37 -5.82 26.47
N SER A 81 -5.29 -4.48 26.58
CA SER A 81 -6.38 -3.63 27.04
C SER A 81 -7.01 -2.87 25.88
N ASP A 82 -7.97 -3.50 25.22
CA ASP A 82 -8.70 -2.95 24.09
C ASP A 82 -9.63 -1.78 24.50
N PRO A 83 -9.38 -0.54 24.02
CA PRO A 83 -10.15 0.63 24.41
C PRO A 83 -11.47 0.80 23.64
N TRP A 84 -11.75 -0.04 22.63
CA TRP A 84 -12.95 0.08 21.80
C TRP A 84 -14.05 -0.88 22.25
N CYS A 85 -15.31 -0.53 21.98
CA CYS A 85 -16.40 -1.46 22.20
C CYS A 85 -16.27 -2.71 21.30
N PRO A 86 -16.70 -3.90 21.75
CA PRO A 86 -16.55 -5.14 20.97
C PRO A 86 -17.15 -5.07 19.57
N GLU A 87 -18.24 -4.33 19.39
CA GLU A 87 -18.99 -4.23 18.13
C GLU A 87 -18.29 -3.32 17.10
N ARG A 88 -17.41 -2.41 17.53
CA ARG A 88 -16.74 -1.48 16.63
C ARG A 88 -15.66 -2.18 15.83
N LYS A 89 -15.79 -2.19 14.51
CA LYS A 89 -14.72 -2.70 13.65
C LYS A 89 -13.53 -1.73 13.68
N ILE A 90 -12.34 -2.26 14.00
CA ILE A 90 -11.07 -1.54 13.96
C ILE A 90 -10.19 -2.22 12.91
N PHE A 91 -9.82 -1.46 11.88
CA PHE A 91 -8.92 -1.93 10.85
C PHE A 91 -7.47 -1.81 11.32
N GLY A 92 -6.69 -2.87 11.12
CA GLY A 92 -5.26 -2.83 11.35
C GLY A 92 -4.52 -2.00 10.30
N VAL A 93 -3.30 -1.59 10.61
CA VAL A 93 -2.45 -0.79 9.72
C VAL A 93 -1.00 -1.25 9.79
N CYS A 94 -0.31 -1.18 8.66
CA CYS A 94 1.12 -1.50 8.59
C CYS A 94 1.98 -0.25 8.79
N VAL A 95 3.11 -0.41 9.45
CA VAL A 95 4.15 0.62 9.60
C VAL A 95 5.45 0.10 8.99
N HIS A 96 6.04 0.89 8.09
CA HIS A 96 7.35 0.63 7.52
C HIS A 96 8.44 1.21 8.42
N PRO A 97 9.54 0.49 8.70
CA PRO A 97 10.57 0.93 9.64
C PRO A 97 11.27 2.24 9.25
N GLU A 98 11.35 2.56 7.96
CA GLU A 98 11.94 3.83 7.48
C GLU A 98 10.92 4.90 7.09
N PHE A 99 9.69 4.53 6.76
CA PHE A 99 8.74 5.46 6.12
C PHE A 99 7.48 5.68 6.96
N GLY A 100 7.37 5.04 8.13
CA GLY A 100 6.15 5.07 8.92
C GLY A 100 4.98 4.54 8.07
N GLY A 101 3.90 5.32 7.97
CA GLY A 101 2.79 5.04 7.07
C GLY A 101 2.90 5.68 5.68
N TRP A 102 4.01 6.33 5.32
CA TRP A 102 4.21 6.99 4.02
C TRP A 102 4.58 6.00 2.90
N PHE A 103 3.77 4.95 2.76
CA PHE A 103 3.89 3.94 1.71
C PHE A 103 2.51 3.32 1.43
N ALA A 104 2.46 2.43 0.44
CA ALA A 104 1.34 1.54 0.18
C ALA A 104 1.85 0.19 -0.32
N LEU A 105 1.18 -0.89 0.04
CA LEU A 105 1.43 -2.23 -0.50
C LEU A 105 0.58 -2.39 -1.77
N ARG A 106 1.20 -2.82 -2.89
CA ARG A 106 0.57 -2.80 -4.22
C ARG A 106 0.12 -4.16 -4.74
N GLY A 107 0.55 -5.23 -4.10
CA GLY A 107 0.21 -6.58 -4.53
C GLY A 107 1.29 -7.59 -4.17
N VAL A 108 1.16 -8.77 -4.77
CA VAL A 108 2.09 -9.89 -4.67
C VAL A 108 2.37 -10.46 -6.06
N ALA A 109 3.59 -10.96 -6.24
CA ALA A 109 3.97 -11.79 -7.38
C ALA A 109 4.31 -13.19 -6.84
N ILE A 110 3.65 -14.21 -7.37
CA ILE A 110 3.74 -15.60 -6.92
C ILE A 110 4.34 -16.40 -8.06
N PHE A 111 5.53 -16.94 -7.84
CA PHE A 111 6.23 -17.83 -8.77
C PHE A 111 5.74 -19.25 -8.50
N THR A 112 4.75 -19.73 -9.25
CA THR A 112 4.00 -20.96 -8.92
C THR A 112 4.83 -22.23 -9.11
N THR A 113 5.89 -22.17 -9.91
CA THR A 113 6.81 -23.29 -10.18
C THR A 113 8.07 -23.26 -9.32
N VAL A 114 8.27 -22.24 -8.48
CA VAL A 114 9.47 -22.08 -7.64
C VAL A 114 9.16 -22.47 -6.19
N ASN A 115 9.92 -23.42 -5.66
CA ASN A 115 9.81 -23.86 -4.27
C ASN A 115 11.11 -23.55 -3.50
N CYS A 116 10.98 -22.83 -2.38
CA CYS A 116 12.10 -22.40 -1.55
C CYS A 116 11.87 -22.80 -0.08
N PRO A 117 11.89 -24.10 0.26
CA PRO A 117 11.57 -24.58 1.60
C PRO A 117 12.57 -24.09 2.65
N GLU A 118 13.81 -23.82 2.25
CA GLU A 118 14.89 -23.37 3.14
C GLU A 118 14.96 -21.84 3.27
N LEU A 119 14.07 -21.10 2.59
CA LEU A 119 14.05 -19.65 2.64
C LEU A 119 13.76 -19.17 4.07
N GLN A 120 14.77 -18.56 4.68
CA GLN A 120 14.67 -18.02 6.03
C GLN A 120 13.68 -16.85 6.05
N ARG A 121 12.65 -16.97 6.88
CA ARG A 121 11.64 -15.92 7.06
C ARG A 121 12.21 -14.82 7.94
N LYS A 122 12.28 -13.60 7.41
CA LYS A 122 12.63 -12.42 8.21
C LYS A 122 11.41 -11.97 9.00
N CYS A 123 11.55 -11.86 10.32
CA CYS A 123 10.53 -11.20 11.14
C CYS A 123 10.52 -9.70 10.83
N PRO A 124 9.35 -9.07 10.75
CA PRO A 124 9.27 -7.62 10.63
C PRO A 124 9.86 -6.98 11.89
N ARG A 125 10.58 -5.86 11.72
CA ARG A 125 11.13 -5.08 12.83
C ARG A 125 9.98 -4.62 13.74
N GLU A 126 10.10 -4.81 15.05
CA GLU A 126 9.19 -4.19 16.01
C GLU A 126 9.48 -2.69 16.05
N ILE A 127 8.44 -1.86 15.90
CA ILE A 127 8.56 -0.41 15.74
C ILE A 127 7.94 0.31 16.94
N LEU A 128 6.74 -0.12 17.34
CA LEU A 128 6.01 0.40 18.48
C LEU A 128 6.16 -0.60 19.61
N THR A 129 6.58 -0.12 20.77
CA THR A 129 7.00 -0.98 21.89
C THR A 129 6.01 -0.98 23.05
N THR A 130 5.02 -0.09 23.00
CA THR A 130 4.01 0.07 24.05
C THR A 130 2.60 -0.07 23.49
N GLU A 131 1.67 -0.53 24.32
CA GLU A 131 0.26 -0.63 23.95
C GLU A 131 -0.34 0.74 23.62
N ASN A 132 0.07 1.79 24.33
CA ASN A 132 -0.40 3.15 24.07
C ASN A 132 -0.03 3.64 22.67
N GLU A 133 1.17 3.32 22.18
CA GLU A 133 1.59 3.65 20.82
C GLU A 133 0.75 2.91 19.78
N VAL A 134 0.47 1.62 20.01
CA VAL A 134 -0.36 0.79 19.12
C VAL A 134 -1.80 1.30 19.12
N ALA A 135 -2.36 1.61 20.29
CA ALA A 135 -3.71 2.15 20.43
C ALA A 135 -3.83 3.51 19.72
N GLU A 136 -2.84 4.39 19.88
CA GLU A 136 -2.81 5.69 19.23
C GLU A 136 -2.69 5.58 17.71
N LEU A 137 -1.82 4.68 17.20
CA LEU A 137 -1.72 4.38 15.77
C LEU A 137 -3.06 3.95 15.20
N LEU A 138 -3.71 2.97 15.82
CA LEU A 138 -4.99 2.43 15.38
C LEU A 138 -6.09 3.49 15.46
N ARG A 139 -6.12 4.32 16.51
CA ARG A 139 -7.05 5.43 16.65
C ARG A 139 -6.87 6.44 15.50
N ARG A 140 -5.66 6.94 15.27
CA ARG A 140 -5.38 7.89 14.18
C ARG A 140 -5.73 7.32 12.81
N TYR A 141 -5.41 6.04 12.57
CA TYR A 141 -5.71 5.40 11.29
C TYR A 141 -7.22 5.20 11.06
N ASN A 142 -7.98 4.85 12.09
CA ASN A 142 -9.41 4.59 11.91
C ASN A 142 -10.26 5.88 11.95
N ASP A 143 -9.82 6.90 12.70
CA ASP A 143 -10.65 8.08 12.98
C ASP A 143 -10.14 9.37 12.30
N GLN A 144 -8.87 9.42 11.91
CA GLN A 144 -8.19 10.64 11.49
C GLN A 144 -7.29 10.43 10.26
N TRP A 145 -7.54 9.40 9.44
CA TRP A 145 -6.62 9.06 8.34
C TRP A 145 -6.41 10.18 7.31
N GLU A 146 -7.39 11.07 7.14
CA GLU A 146 -7.36 12.18 6.19
C GLU A 146 -6.32 13.26 6.55
N ASP A 147 -5.94 13.38 7.82
CA ASP A 147 -4.93 14.34 8.27
C ASP A 147 -3.49 13.84 8.10
N TRP A 148 -3.32 12.59 7.65
CA TRP A 148 -2.04 11.91 7.41
C TRP A 148 -1.22 11.62 8.68
N SER A 149 -1.65 12.03 9.86
CA SER A 149 -0.89 11.98 11.12
C SER A 149 -0.53 10.56 11.57
N PHE A 150 -1.36 9.56 11.25
CA PHE A 150 -1.03 8.16 11.53
C PHE A 150 0.24 7.70 10.79
N ARG A 151 0.57 8.34 9.66
CA ARG A 151 1.77 8.00 8.88
C ARG A 151 3.05 8.48 9.53
N ASP A 152 2.94 9.45 10.45
CA ASP A 152 4.01 10.05 11.23
C ASP A 152 4.08 9.49 12.67
N ILE A 153 3.57 8.27 12.90
CA ILE A 153 3.70 7.59 14.20
C ILE A 153 5.18 7.39 14.62
N ILE A 154 6.07 7.35 13.63
CA ILE A 154 7.52 7.48 13.78
C ILE A 154 8.02 8.61 12.90
N VAL A 155 9.25 9.08 13.11
CA VAL A 155 9.90 10.04 12.20
C VAL A 155 10.26 9.31 10.89
N PRO A 156 9.61 9.63 9.75
CA PRO A 156 9.89 8.97 8.49
C PRO A 156 11.12 9.60 7.83
N LYS A 157 11.94 8.78 7.18
CA LYS A 157 13.06 9.21 6.34
C LYS A 157 12.61 10.03 5.15
N LYS A 158 11.42 9.75 4.62
CA LYS A 158 10.80 10.47 3.52
C LYS A 158 9.29 10.40 3.61
N ARG A 159 8.64 11.53 3.36
CA ARG A 159 7.19 11.66 3.20
C ARG A 159 6.82 11.73 1.71
N TYR A 160 5.52 11.58 1.42
CA TYR A 160 5.00 11.92 0.10
C TYR A 160 5.23 13.41 -0.18
N SER A 161 5.52 13.74 -1.44
CA SER A 161 5.62 15.13 -1.91
C SER A 161 4.28 15.86 -1.77
N LYS A 162 4.30 17.19 -1.93
CA LYS A 162 3.08 17.99 -1.88
C LYS A 162 2.12 17.56 -2.99
N GLU A 163 2.65 17.35 -4.18
CA GLU A 163 1.95 16.91 -5.39
C GLU A 163 1.33 15.52 -5.19
N GLN A 164 2.10 14.59 -4.61
CA GLN A 164 1.59 13.25 -4.32
C GLN A 164 0.47 13.28 -3.28
N ARG A 165 0.58 14.13 -2.24
CA ARG A 165 -0.47 14.29 -1.23
C ARG A 165 -1.73 14.93 -1.83
N GLU A 166 -1.57 15.97 -2.63
CA GLU A 166 -2.67 16.62 -3.36
C GLU A 166 -3.40 15.60 -4.25
N TYR A 167 -2.66 14.80 -5.03
CA TYR A 167 -3.24 13.75 -5.86
C TYR A 167 -4.07 12.73 -5.06
N PHE A 168 -3.55 12.23 -3.93
CA PHE A 168 -4.27 11.23 -3.13
C PHE A 168 -5.39 11.81 -2.27
N ALA A 169 -5.33 13.09 -1.90
CA ALA A 169 -6.42 13.80 -1.24
C ALA A 169 -7.58 14.09 -2.20
N THR A 170 -7.29 14.25 -3.50
CA THR A 170 -8.30 14.45 -4.53
C THR A 170 -9.06 13.16 -4.83
N LYS A 171 -10.39 13.26 -4.86
CA LYS A 171 -11.28 12.15 -5.19
C LYS A 171 -11.02 11.66 -6.62
N PRO A 172 -11.13 10.36 -6.91
CA PRO A 172 -10.84 9.82 -8.24
C PRO A 172 -11.52 10.56 -9.41
N ALA A 173 -12.78 10.96 -9.25
CA ALA A 173 -13.54 11.69 -10.27
C ALA A 173 -12.96 13.08 -10.59
N ASP A 174 -12.25 13.70 -9.65
CA ASP A 174 -11.74 15.07 -9.74
C ASP A 174 -10.22 15.09 -10.07
N ARG A 175 -9.62 13.93 -10.36
CA ARG A 175 -8.17 13.81 -10.59
C ARG A 175 -7.71 14.28 -11.97
N LEU A 176 -8.61 14.40 -12.96
CA LEU A 176 -8.24 14.70 -14.34
C LEU A 176 -7.41 16.01 -14.47
N PRO A 177 -7.83 17.15 -13.87
CA PRO A 177 -7.02 18.38 -13.95
C PRO A 177 -5.64 18.25 -13.30
N LEU A 178 -5.53 17.45 -12.22
CA LEU A 178 -4.24 17.18 -11.59
C LEU A 178 -3.34 16.32 -12.47
N ILE A 179 -3.90 15.32 -13.15
CA ILE A 179 -3.16 14.47 -14.09
C ILE A 179 -2.62 15.30 -15.25
N GLU A 180 -3.46 16.14 -15.86
CA GLU A 180 -3.07 17.03 -16.96
C GLU A 180 -1.92 17.96 -16.53
N LYS A 181 -2.03 18.55 -15.32
CA LYS A 181 -0.96 19.37 -14.73
C LYS A 181 0.34 18.59 -14.52
N LEU A 182 0.26 17.36 -14.00
CA LEU A 182 1.43 16.51 -13.74
C LEU A 182 2.15 16.11 -15.03
N VAL A 183 1.39 15.80 -16.09
CA VAL A 183 1.93 15.47 -17.41
C VAL A 183 2.56 16.69 -18.07
N ALA A 184 1.92 17.86 -18.01
CA ALA A 184 2.46 19.08 -18.62
C ALA A 184 3.75 19.61 -17.95
N SER A 185 4.02 19.21 -16.71
CA SER A 185 5.17 19.70 -15.94
C SER A 185 6.43 18.81 -16.06
N ASN A 186 6.38 17.73 -16.86
CA ASN A 186 7.46 16.75 -17.03
C ASN A 186 7.66 16.38 -18.51
#